data_AF-A0A4Q0ATK6-F1
#
_entry.id   AF-A0A4Q0ATK6-F1
#
_cell.length_a   1.000
_cell.length_b   1.000
_cell.length_c   1.000
_cell.angle_alpha   90.00
_cell.angle_beta   90.00
_cell.angle_gamma   90.00
#
_symmetry.space_group_name_H-M   'P 1'
#
loop_
_entity.id
_entity.type
_entity.pdbx_description
1 polymer ?
#
loop_
_entity_poly.entity_id
_entity_poly.type
_entity_poly.pdbx_seq_one_letter_code
_entity_poly.pdbx_strand_id
1 'polypeptide(L)'
;MTNNLSFVCKNVVVIINNPCLEFWILLHFESTGKYFDNCEGAIKQLKKYLPDFEKTSKYFTKQDNDIYLKLKPKLKTAIANAKKLKAFDLDNPKTAMTQMQLLYETDEMKSIINV
;
A
#
# COMPACT_ATOMS: atom_id res chain seq x y z
N MET A 1 6.86 19.58 -1.99
CA MET A 1 5.91 19.54 -3.12
C MET A 1 4.58 19.08 -2.57
N THR A 2 3.64 20.00 -2.42
CA THR A 2 2.28 19.75 -1.94
C THR A 2 1.50 19.04 -3.05
N ASN A 3 0.93 17.87 -2.75
CA ASN A 3 -0.01 17.20 -3.65
C ASN A 3 -1.19 18.14 -3.92
N ASN A 4 -1.36 18.54 -5.18
CA ASN A 4 -2.38 19.47 -5.67
C ASN A 4 -3.77 18.80 -5.80
N LEU A 5 -4.18 18.05 -4.77
CA LEU A 5 -5.56 17.59 -4.56
C LEU A 5 -6.28 18.45 -3.52
N SER A 6 -5.69 19.60 -3.13
CA SER A 6 -6.17 20.49 -2.07
C SER A 6 -7.40 21.33 -2.43
N PHE A 7 -8.23 20.89 -3.38
CA PHE A 7 -9.54 21.51 -3.62
C PHE A 7 -10.65 20.63 -3.01
N VAL A 8 -11.23 21.14 -1.92
CA VAL A 8 -12.58 20.84 -1.35
C VAL A 8 -12.78 19.70 -0.33
N CYS A 9 -11.90 19.44 0.63
CA CYS A 9 -12.29 18.79 1.90
C CYS A 9 -11.30 19.07 3.03
N LYS A 10 -11.61 19.98 3.97
CA LYS A 10 -10.70 20.36 5.07
C LYS A 10 -10.32 19.21 6.00
N ASN A 11 -11.15 18.17 6.08
CA ASN A 11 -10.99 17.04 7.02
C ASN A 11 -10.79 15.70 6.29
N VAL A 12 -10.42 15.70 5.01
CA VAL A 12 -10.19 14.47 4.24
C VAL A 12 -8.76 14.44 3.75
N VAL A 13 -8.08 13.34 4.04
CA VAL A 13 -6.75 13.03 3.50
C VAL A 13 -6.91 11.92 2.46
N VAL A 14 -6.37 12.15 1.26
CA VAL A 14 -6.38 11.17 0.18
C VAL A 14 -5.07 10.38 0.20
N ILE A 15 -5.17 9.05 0.18
CA ILE A 15 -4.03 8.13 0.11
C ILE A 15 -4.05 7.44 -1.25
N ILE A 16 -3.03 7.68 -2.06
CA ILE A 16 -2.90 7.11 -3.41
C ILE A 16 -2.18 5.76 -3.34
N ASN A 17 -2.69 4.78 -4.09
CA ASN A 17 -2.02 3.50 -4.38
C ASN A 17 -2.03 3.28 -5.89
N ASN A 18 -0.85 3.31 -6.53
CA ASN A 18 -0.69 3.18 -7.97
C ASN A 18 0.21 1.97 -8.29
N PRO A 19 -0.27 0.94 -9.02
CA PRO A 19 -1.58 0.89 -9.68
C PRO A 19 -2.75 0.53 -8.75
N CYS A 20 -2.48 -0.05 -7.57
CA CYS A 20 -3.54 -0.63 -6.74
C CYS A 20 -3.11 -0.92 -5.31
N LEU A 21 -4.07 -1.29 -4.45
CA LEU A 21 -3.81 -1.70 -3.07
C LEU A 21 -2.92 -2.95 -2.98
N GLU A 22 -2.98 -3.86 -3.96
CA GLU A 22 -2.16 -5.07 -3.97
C GLU A 22 -0.67 -4.78 -4.13
N PHE A 23 -0.32 -3.63 -4.71
CA PHE A 23 1.06 -3.14 -4.71
C PHE A 23 1.54 -2.82 -3.28
N TRP A 24 0.72 -2.14 -2.46
CA TRP A 24 1.03 -1.94 -1.04
C TRP A 24 1.20 -3.27 -0.28
N ILE A 25 0.35 -4.26 -0.57
CA ILE A 25 0.46 -5.61 0.02
C ILE A 25 1.80 -6.26 -0.39
N LEU A 26 2.21 -6.16 -1.66
CA LEU A 26 3.50 -6.67 -2.15
C LEU A 26 4.70 -6.05 -1.42
N LEU A 27 4.64 -4.77 -1.06
CA LEU A 27 5.74 -4.09 -0.37
C LEU A 27 6.04 -4.65 1.03
N HIS A 28 5.12 -5.41 1.63
CA HIS A 28 5.39 -6.15 2.87
C HIS A 28 6.45 -7.22 2.69
N PHE A 29 6.63 -7.73 1.47
CA PHE A 29 7.53 -8.84 1.17
C PHE A 29 8.73 -8.42 0.34
N GLU A 30 8.58 -7.41 -0.54
CA GLU A 30 9.59 -7.05 -1.52
C GLU A 30 9.78 -5.53 -1.65
N SER A 31 11.03 -5.07 -1.69
CA SER A 31 11.36 -3.68 -2.03
C SER A 31 11.36 -3.52 -3.54
N THR A 32 10.28 -3.02 -4.12
CA THR A 32 10.15 -2.83 -5.57
C THR A 32 9.52 -1.49 -5.93
N GLY A 33 10.13 -0.77 -6.87
CA GLY A 33 9.55 0.40 -7.54
C GLY A 33 9.17 0.11 -8.99
N LYS A 34 9.09 -1.17 -9.37
CA LYS A 34 8.74 -1.59 -10.73
C LYS A 34 7.33 -1.13 -11.06
N TYR A 35 7.18 -0.45 -12.19
CA TYR A 35 5.87 -0.12 -12.72
C TYR A 35 5.11 -1.39 -13.15
N PHE A 36 3.84 -1.46 -12.78
CA PHE A 36 2.91 -2.50 -13.21
C PHE A 36 1.79 -1.82 -13.98
N ASP A 37 1.54 -2.26 -15.22
CA ASP A 37 0.51 -1.65 -16.09
C ASP A 37 -0.90 -1.80 -15.51
N ASN A 38 -1.12 -2.80 -14.65
CA ASN A 38 -2.39 -3.09 -14.00
C ASN A 38 -2.19 -3.83 -12.67
N CYS A 39 -3.30 -4.03 -11.95
CA CYS A 39 -3.33 -4.75 -10.69
C CYS A 39 -2.85 -6.21 -10.82
N GLU A 40 -3.12 -6.86 -11.95
CA GLU A 40 -2.80 -8.28 -12.16
C GLU A 40 -1.29 -8.53 -12.15
N GLY A 41 -0.50 -7.59 -12.68
CA GLY A 41 0.96 -7.65 -12.62
C GLY A 41 1.48 -7.67 -11.18
N ALA A 42 0.94 -6.80 -10.32
CA ALA A 42 1.28 -6.76 -8.90
C ALA A 42 0.82 -8.04 -8.18
N ILE A 43 -0.40 -8.52 -8.48
CA ILE A 43 -0.94 -9.77 -7.92
C ILE A 43 -0.08 -10.99 -8.31
N LYS A 44 0.34 -11.08 -9.57
CA LYS A 44 1.22 -12.17 -10.04
C LYS A 44 2.53 -12.21 -9.26
N GLN A 45 3.10 -11.05 -8.94
CA GLN A 45 4.30 -10.96 -8.11
C GLN A 45 4.02 -11.25 -6.64
N LEU A 46 2.91 -10.74 -6.10
CA LEU A 46 2.46 -11.00 -4.73
C LEU A 46 2.23 -12.49 -4.47
N LYS A 47 1.69 -13.22 -5.44
CA LYS A 47 1.45 -14.68 -5.34
C LYS A 47 2.72 -15.52 -5.19
N LYS A 48 3.90 -14.95 -5.37
CA LYS A 48 5.17 -15.62 -4.98
C LYS A 48 5.34 -15.72 -3.46
N TYR A 49 4.71 -14.81 -2.71
CA TYR A 49 4.79 -14.73 -1.25
C TYR A 49 3.47 -15.13 -0.57
N LEU A 50 2.33 -14.87 -1.23
CA LEU A 50 0.99 -15.30 -0.81
C LEU A 50 0.31 -16.11 -1.93
N PRO A 51 0.65 -17.39 -2.12
CA PRO A 51 0.16 -18.19 -3.25
C PRO A 51 -1.36 -18.29 -3.34
N ASP A 52 -2.03 -18.27 -2.18
CA ASP A 52 -3.48 -18.34 -2.04
C ASP A 52 -4.18 -16.97 -2.13
N PHE A 53 -3.45 -15.89 -2.45
CA PHE A 53 -4.03 -14.54 -2.47
C PHE A 53 -5.23 -14.43 -3.41
N GLU A 54 -6.34 -13.95 -2.86
CA GLU A 54 -7.57 -13.65 -3.58
C GLU A 54 -8.12 -12.28 -3.18
N LYS A 55 -8.58 -11.51 -4.17
CA LYS A 55 -9.24 -10.22 -3.96
C LYS A 55 -10.72 -10.42 -3.62
N THR A 56 -10.99 -11.17 -2.54
CA THR A 56 -12.35 -11.48 -2.08
C THR A 56 -12.52 -11.03 -0.64
N SER A 57 -13.74 -10.59 -0.28
CA SER A 57 -14.06 -10.25 1.11
C SER A 57 -13.71 -11.41 2.05
N LYS A 58 -14.05 -12.65 1.65
CA LYS A 58 -13.73 -13.88 2.39
C LYS A 58 -12.23 -14.04 2.69
N TYR A 59 -11.35 -13.70 1.75
CA TYR A 59 -9.91 -13.75 1.99
C TYR A 59 -9.46 -12.66 2.97
N PHE A 60 -9.99 -11.45 2.80
CA PHE A 60 -9.62 -10.27 3.59
C PHE A 60 -10.16 -10.30 5.02
N THR A 61 -11.22 -11.06 5.31
CA THR A 61 -11.89 -11.11 6.63
C THR A 61 -11.89 -12.52 7.23
N LYS A 62 -11.05 -13.43 6.73
CA LYS A 62 -10.96 -14.80 7.25
C LYS A 62 -10.59 -14.79 8.73
N GLN A 63 -11.49 -15.30 9.57
CA GLN A 63 -11.25 -15.38 11.02
C GLN A 63 -9.88 -16.01 11.34
N ASP A 64 -9.15 -15.38 12.26
CA ASP A 64 -7.82 -15.78 12.75
C ASP A 64 -6.71 -15.87 11.69
N ASN A 65 -6.97 -15.47 10.45
CA ASN A 65 -6.01 -15.51 9.35
C ASN A 65 -6.35 -14.48 8.26
N ASP A 66 -6.84 -13.32 8.69
CA ASP A 66 -7.24 -12.24 7.81
C ASP A 66 -6.01 -11.57 7.15
N ILE A 67 -6.26 -10.66 6.22
CA ILE A 67 -5.16 -9.96 5.53
C ILE A 67 -4.30 -9.13 6.50
N TYR A 68 -4.90 -8.52 7.52
CA TYR A 68 -4.17 -7.69 8.47
C TYR A 68 -3.22 -8.54 9.32
N LEU A 69 -3.69 -9.67 9.87
CA LEU A 69 -2.88 -10.59 10.65
C LEU A 69 -1.70 -11.15 9.84
N LYS A 70 -1.91 -11.46 8.55
CA LYS A 70 -0.84 -11.89 7.64
C LYS A 70 0.23 -10.82 7.42
N LEU A 71 -0.18 -9.54 7.36
CA LEU A 71 0.69 -8.42 6.97
C LEU A 71 1.33 -7.69 8.16
N LYS A 72 0.66 -7.64 9.32
CA LYS A 72 1.09 -6.91 10.53
C LYS A 72 2.55 -7.18 10.91
N PRO A 73 3.07 -8.43 10.91
CA PRO A 73 4.47 -8.69 11.27
C PRO A 73 5.48 -8.03 10.33
N LYS A 74 5.08 -7.65 9.11
CA LYS A 74 5.93 -7.05 8.08
C LYS A 74 5.57 -5.59 7.80
N LEU A 75 4.71 -4.98 8.61
CA LEU A 75 4.24 -3.62 8.38
C LEU A 75 5.39 -2.59 8.38
N LYS A 76 6.34 -2.71 9.32
CA LYS A 76 7.57 -1.90 9.34
C LYS A 76 8.35 -1.98 8.02
N THR A 77 8.45 -3.18 7.46
CA THR A 77 9.10 -3.43 6.16
C THR A 77 8.35 -2.74 5.02
N ALA A 78 7.02 -2.85 4.99
CA ALA A 78 6.20 -2.19 3.97
C ALA A 78 6.35 -0.67 3.99
N ILE A 79 6.34 -0.06 5.18
CA ILE A 79 6.55 1.38 5.36
C ILE A 79 7.93 1.80 4.91
N ALA A 80 8.98 1.05 5.31
CA ALA A 80 10.35 1.34 4.89
C ALA A 80 10.52 1.21 3.36
N ASN A 81 9.86 0.24 2.73
CA ASN A 81 9.89 0.07 1.28
C ASN A 81 9.11 1.17 0.55
N ALA A 82 7.94 1.55 1.04
CA ALA A 82 7.15 2.64 0.49
C ALA A 82 7.90 3.99 0.54
N LYS A 83 8.64 4.26 1.62
CA LYS A 83 9.48 5.47 1.76
C LYS A 83 10.63 5.57 0.74
N LYS A 84 11.02 4.46 0.10
CA LYS A 84 12.05 4.44 -0.96
C LYS A 84 11.49 4.76 -2.35
N LEU A 85 10.16 4.78 -2.50
CA LEU A 85 9.52 5.03 -3.78
C LEU A 85 9.65 6.50 -4.16
N LYS A 86 9.67 6.76 -5.46
CA LYS A 86 9.63 8.13 -5.98
C LYS A 86 8.27 8.77 -5.65
N ALA A 87 8.27 10.08 -5.46
CA ALA A 87 7.03 10.84 -5.34
C ALA A 87 6.18 10.69 -6.61
N PHE A 88 4.86 10.86 -6.47
CA PHE A 88 3.99 10.87 -7.63
C PHE A 88 4.39 11.98 -8.58
N ASP A 89 4.57 11.63 -9.84
CA ASP A 89 4.84 12.56 -10.92
C ASP A 89 3.60 12.58 -11.82
N LEU A 90 2.90 13.72 -11.84
CA LEU A 90 1.71 13.91 -12.69
C LEU A 90 2.09 13.93 -14.18
N ASP A 91 3.31 14.34 -14.52
CA ASP A 91 3.82 14.37 -15.89
C ASP A 91 4.31 12.97 -16.31
N ASN A 92 4.63 12.10 -15.35
CA ASN A 92 5.01 10.72 -15.57
C ASN A 92 4.24 9.73 -14.67
N PRO A 93 2.94 9.50 -14.97
CA PRO A 93 2.07 8.67 -14.13
C PRO A 93 2.43 7.17 -14.18
N LYS A 94 3.37 6.77 -15.05
CA LYS A 94 3.85 5.38 -15.18
C LYS A 94 4.88 5.02 -14.10
N THR A 95 4.55 5.31 -12.85
CA THR A 95 5.39 5.03 -11.69
C THR A 95 4.59 4.26 -10.65
N ALA A 96 5.14 3.12 -10.19
CA ALA A 96 4.53 2.42 -9.07
C ALA A 96 4.82 3.18 -7.78
N MET A 97 3.76 3.48 -7.04
CA MET A 97 3.86 4.25 -5.81
C MET A 97 2.72 3.95 -4.86
N THR A 98 2.92 4.29 -3.60
CA THR A 98 1.89 4.26 -2.58
C THR A 98 2.14 5.37 -1.57
N GLN A 99 1.06 5.83 -0.93
CA GLN A 99 1.09 6.78 0.18
C GLN A 99 0.65 6.15 1.49
N MET A 100 0.50 4.83 1.56
CA MET A 100 0.02 4.14 2.75
C MET A 100 0.91 4.39 3.99
N GLN A 101 2.19 4.70 3.81
CA GLN A 101 3.06 5.14 4.91
C GLN A 101 2.52 6.39 5.63
N LEU A 102 1.83 7.29 4.93
CA LEU A 102 1.26 8.50 5.52
C LEU A 102 0.12 8.16 6.49
N LEU A 103 -0.64 7.10 6.21
CA LEU A 103 -1.70 6.63 7.12
C LEU A 103 -1.12 6.22 8.48
N TYR A 104 0.06 5.57 8.48
CA TYR A 104 0.71 5.15 9.73
C TYR A 104 1.50 6.28 10.41
N GLU A 105 1.60 7.44 9.77
CA GLU A 105 2.20 8.65 10.34
C GLU A 105 1.19 9.54 11.05
N THR A 106 -0.12 9.27 10.93
CA THR A 106 -1.15 10.01 11.68
C THR A 106 -1.13 9.68 13.17
N ASP A 107 -1.56 10.64 14.00
CA ASP A 107 -1.54 10.49 15.45
C ASP A 107 -2.50 9.39 15.92
N GLU A 108 -3.65 9.24 15.25
CA GLU A 108 -4.63 8.19 15.52
C GLU A 108 -4.01 6.81 15.30
N MET A 109 -3.34 6.60 14.17
CA MET A 109 -2.76 5.29 13.85
C MET A 109 -1.54 4.96 14.70
N LYS A 110 -0.70 5.96 15.03
CA LYS A 110 0.41 5.80 15.98
C LYS A 110 -0.08 5.38 17.37
N SER A 111 -1.26 5.84 17.79
CA SER A 111 -1.84 5.46 19.08
C SER A 111 -2.36 4.01 19.13
N ILE A 112 -2.74 3.46 17.97
CA ILE A 112 -3.34 2.12 17.85
C ILE A 112 -2.26 1.06 17.57
N ILE A 113 -1.22 1.41 16.82
CA ILE A 113 -0.24 0.46 16.32
C ILE A 113 1.17 0.90 16.75
N ASN A 114 1.85 0.02 17.49
CA ASN A 114 3.29 0.12 17.75
C ASN A 114 4.07 -0.26 16.47
N VAL A 115 4.02 0.62 15.48
CA VAL A 115 4.82 0.56 14.25
C VAL A 115 6.23 1.07 14.50
#